data_AF-A0ABD1BMI4-F1
#
_entry.id   AF-A0ABD1BMI4-F1
#
_cell.length_a   1.000
_cell.length_b   1.000
_cell.length_c   1.000
_cell.angle_alpha   90.00
_cell.angle_beta   90.00
_cell.angle_gamma   90.00
#
_symmetry.space_group_name_H-M   'P 1'
#
loop_
_entity.id
_entity.type
_entity.pdbx_description
1 polymer ?
#
loop_
_entity_poly.entity_id
_entity_poly.type
_entity_poly.pdbx_seq_one_letter_code
_entity_poly.pdbx_strand_id
1 'polypeptide(L)'
;MKQEAVVHSYPLLGSSLAKLKIVNLSQSQKLVDELLKACSLEQIDLQGCISLKSIPHIDQLKNLQLLNLSGCTLLNRTEIIEEIKRLDPEGGLRETKSESMVFSTLVKLEH
;
A
#
# COMPACT_ATOMS: atom_id res chain seq x y z
N MET A 1 -3.99 0.39 21.72
CA MET A 1 -2.81 1.23 21.40
C MET A 1 -2.65 1.19 19.88
N LYS A 2 -3.13 2.22 19.19
CA LYS A 2 -2.97 2.33 17.73
C LYS A 2 -1.59 2.94 17.49
N GLN A 3 -0.67 2.18 16.91
CA GLN A 3 0.65 2.67 16.57
C GLN A 3 0.56 3.37 15.21
N GLU A 4 0.15 4.63 15.23
CA GLU A 4 0.22 5.50 14.05
C GLU A 4 1.67 5.97 13.92
N ALA A 5 2.44 5.30 13.06
CA ALA A 5 3.77 5.74 12.70
C ALA A 5 3.65 6.89 11.70
N VAL A 6 3.55 8.12 12.22
CA VAL A 6 3.70 9.33 11.41
C VAL A 6 5.14 9.39 10.94
N VAL A 7 5.34 9.22 9.63
CA VAL A 7 6.68 9.21 9.01
C VAL A 7 7.22 10.64 8.96
N HIS A 8 7.69 11.14 10.10
CA HIS A 8 8.55 12.31 10.15
C HIS A 8 9.98 11.90 9.76
N SER A 9 10.52 12.62 8.79
CA SER A 9 11.84 12.47 8.19
C SER A 9 12.97 12.33 9.22
N TYR A 10 13.37 11.11 9.53
CA TYR A 10 14.67 10.77 10.10
C TYR A 10 15.14 9.47 9.47
N PRO A 11 16.45 9.31 9.17
CA PRO A 11 16.98 8.07 8.60
C PRO A 11 16.87 6.98 9.67
N LEU A 12 15.80 6.20 9.64
CA LEU A 12 15.58 5.13 10.60
C LEU A 12 16.49 3.96 10.23
N LEU A 13 17.51 3.80 11.06
CA LEU A 13 18.50 2.74 11.10
C LEU A 13 17.85 1.34 11.05
N GLY A 14 17.57 0.85 9.84
CA GLY A 14 17.56 -0.56 9.36
C GLY A 14 16.76 -1.65 10.08
N SER A 15 16.22 -1.43 11.28
CA SER A 15 15.82 -2.53 12.19
C SER A 15 14.37 -2.42 12.68
N SER A 16 13.73 -1.25 12.56
CA SER A 16 12.37 -1.04 13.04
C SER A 16 11.27 -1.36 12.02
N LEU A 17 11.58 -1.33 10.72
CA LEU A 17 10.58 -1.51 9.66
C LEU A 17 10.19 -2.97 9.44
N ALA A 18 11.06 -3.91 9.80
CA ALA A 18 10.80 -5.34 9.65
C ALA A 18 9.62 -5.86 10.48
N LYS A 19 9.14 -5.11 11.48
CA LYS A 19 7.98 -5.47 12.31
C LYS A 19 6.71 -4.68 11.96
N LEU A 20 6.82 -3.75 11.01
CA LEU A 20 5.72 -2.88 10.64
C LEU A 20 4.68 -3.68 9.86
N LYS A 21 3.44 -3.71 10.35
CA LYS A 21 2.32 -4.41 9.71
C LYS A 21 1.38 -3.48 8.96
N ILE A 22 1.23 -2.26 9.45
CA ILE A 22 0.26 -1.29 8.93
C ILE A 22 0.99 0.03 8.69
N VAL A 23 0.77 0.61 7.53
CA VAL A 23 1.27 1.93 7.14
C VAL A 23 0.10 2.77 6.67
N ASN A 24 -0.02 3.98 7.21
CA ASN A 24 -0.91 5.00 6.70
C ASN A 24 -0.08 6.20 6.23
N LEU A 25 -0.14 6.46 4.93
CA LEU A 25 0.44 7.63 4.27
C LEU A 25 -0.63 8.37 3.47
N SER A 26 -1.89 8.29 3.89
CA SER A 26 -2.99 8.99 3.24
C SER A 26 -2.68 10.49 3.10
N GLN A 27 -2.99 11.04 1.92
CA GLN A 27 -2.72 12.42 1.52
C GLN A 27 -1.24 12.84 1.55
N SER A 28 -0.32 11.89 1.71
CA SER A 28 1.12 12.16 1.65
C SER A 28 1.53 12.53 0.23
N GLN A 29 2.41 13.52 0.13
CA GLN A 29 3.07 13.88 -1.13
C GLN A 29 4.38 13.12 -1.35
N LYS A 30 4.82 12.32 -0.38
CA LYS A 30 6.06 11.54 -0.42
C LYS A 30 5.75 10.06 -0.30
N LEU A 31 6.13 9.31 -1.31
CA LEU A 31 6.27 7.87 -1.22
C LEU A 31 7.67 7.57 -0.66
N VAL A 32 7.77 6.63 0.26
CA VAL A 32 9.04 6.29 0.91
C VAL A 32 9.47 4.92 0.41
N ASP A 33 10.53 4.87 -0.42
CA ASP A 33 11.13 3.62 -0.92
C ASP A 33 11.55 2.67 0.23
N GLU A 34 11.70 3.19 1.44
CA GLU A 34 11.99 2.41 2.64
C GLU A 34 10.88 1.41 3.01
N LEU A 35 9.66 1.55 2.48
CA LEU A 35 8.58 0.57 2.68
C LEU A 35 8.94 -0.82 2.14
N LEU A 36 9.85 -0.90 1.16
CA LEU A 36 10.36 -2.17 0.61
C LEU A 36 11.12 -3.01 1.65
N LYS A 37 11.65 -2.37 2.71
CA LYS A 37 12.36 -3.06 3.80
C LYS A 37 11.42 -3.66 4.84
N ALA A 38 10.12 -3.38 4.74
CA ALA A 38 9.11 -3.83 5.70
C ALA A 38 8.39 -5.09 5.19
N CYS A 39 9.11 -6.21 5.13
CA CYS A 39 8.58 -7.48 4.61
C CYS A 39 7.36 -8.04 5.38
N SER A 40 7.08 -7.53 6.57
CA SER A 40 5.93 -7.91 7.40
C SER A 40 4.70 -7.02 7.19
N LEU A 41 4.70 -6.13 6.20
CA LEU A 41 3.54 -5.29 5.90
C LEU A 41 2.35 -6.11 5.42
N GLU A 42 1.22 -5.84 6.06
CA GLU A 42 -0.09 -6.44 5.78
C GLU A 42 -1.05 -5.39 5.22
N GLN A 43 -0.93 -4.11 5.58
CA GLN A 43 -1.85 -3.07 5.13
C GLN A 43 -1.12 -1.77 4.79
N ILE A 44 -1.47 -1.20 3.64
CA ILE A 44 -0.96 0.08 3.17
C ILE A 44 -2.14 0.96 2.77
N ASP A 45 -2.23 2.13 3.39
CA ASP A 45 -3.18 3.18 3.04
C ASP A 45 -2.46 4.37 2.38
N LEU A 46 -2.71 4.57 1.10
CA LEU A 46 -2.23 5.71 0.28
C LEU A 46 -3.40 6.57 -0.21
N GLN A 47 -4.57 6.49 0.45
CA GLN A 47 -5.74 7.25 0.03
C GLN A 47 -5.43 8.74 -0.15
N GLY A 48 -5.84 9.32 -1.27
CA GLY A 48 -5.74 10.76 -1.54
C GLY A 48 -4.33 11.24 -1.86
N CYS A 49 -3.38 10.35 -2.15
CA CYS A 49 -2.04 10.72 -2.62
C CYS A 49 -2.09 11.20 -4.08
N ILE A 50 -2.64 12.41 -4.30
CA ILE A 50 -2.92 12.96 -5.64
C ILE A 50 -1.66 13.18 -6.50
N SER A 51 -0.49 13.34 -5.88
CA SER A 51 0.80 13.51 -6.57
C SER A 51 1.49 12.19 -6.92
N LEU A 52 0.93 11.06 -6.48
CA LEU A 52 1.51 9.74 -6.70
C LEU A 52 1.34 9.30 -8.15
N LYS A 53 2.46 9.07 -8.84
CA LYS A 53 2.48 8.66 -10.25
C LYS A 53 2.71 7.16 -10.44
N SER A 54 3.46 6.56 -9.53
CA SER A 54 3.75 5.12 -9.46
C SER A 54 3.80 4.68 -7.99
N ILE A 55 3.61 3.39 -7.75
CA ILE A 55 3.87 2.76 -6.44
C ILE A 55 5.29 2.18 -6.43
N PRO A 56 5.90 1.93 -5.26
CA PRO A 56 7.16 1.22 -5.21
C PRO A 56 6.94 -0.26 -5.59
N HIS A 57 8.01 -1.00 -5.82
CA HIS A 57 7.96 -2.44 -6.13
C HIS A 57 7.31 -3.25 -4.99
N ILE A 58 5.99 -3.37 -5.01
CA ILE A 58 5.24 -4.01 -3.93
C ILE A 58 5.31 -5.54 -4.00
N ASP A 59 5.85 -6.12 -5.08
CA ASP A 59 6.11 -7.56 -5.29
C ASP A 59 6.87 -8.24 -4.13
N GLN A 60 7.64 -7.48 -3.37
CA GLN A 60 8.38 -7.96 -2.19
C GLN A 60 7.50 -8.09 -0.92
N LEU A 61 6.30 -7.49 -0.91
CA LEU A 61 5.40 -7.45 0.24
C LEU A 61 4.47 -8.67 0.28
N LYS A 62 5.05 -9.85 0.52
CA LYS A 62 4.35 -11.14 0.48
C LYS A 62 3.19 -11.30 1.47
N ASN A 63 3.13 -10.46 2.50
CA ASN A 63 2.08 -10.50 3.52
C ASN A 63 0.97 -9.46 3.28
N LEU A 64 1.03 -8.70 2.18
CA LEU A 64 0.10 -7.62 1.89
C LEU A 64 -1.31 -8.16 1.68
N GLN A 65 -2.25 -7.65 2.47
CA GLN A 65 -3.66 -8.03 2.49
C GLN A 65 -4.57 -6.89 2.06
N LEU A 66 -4.13 -5.64 2.22
CA LEU A 66 -4.90 -4.45 1.85
C LEU A 66 -3.98 -3.37 1.28
N LEU A 67 -4.36 -2.85 0.11
CA LEU A 67 -3.76 -1.66 -0.50
C LEU A 67 -4.87 -0.69 -0.89
N ASN A 68 -4.89 0.48 -0.27
CA ASN A 68 -5.83 1.55 -0.60
C ASN A 68 -5.16 2.64 -1.43
N LEU A 69 -5.55 2.78 -2.69
CA LEU A 69 -5.11 3.85 -3.60
C LEU A 69 -6.28 4.77 -4.00
N SER A 70 -7.37 4.78 -3.23
CA SER A 70 -8.53 5.64 -3.50
C SER A 70 -8.11 7.10 -3.61
N GLY A 71 -8.60 7.82 -4.62
CA GLY A 71 -8.28 9.24 -4.78
C GLY A 71 -6.85 9.55 -5.24
N CYS A 72 -6.03 8.54 -5.61
CA CYS A 72 -4.75 8.75 -6.28
C CYS A 72 -4.99 9.07 -7.78
N THR A 73 -5.18 10.34 -8.10
CA THR A 73 -5.65 10.77 -9.43
C THR A 73 -4.59 10.75 -10.54
N LEU A 74 -3.30 10.83 -10.19
CA LEU A 74 -2.19 10.82 -11.16
C LEU A 74 -1.56 9.42 -11.36
N LEU A 75 -2.09 8.41 -10.68
CA LEU A 75 -1.56 7.06 -10.69
C LEU A 75 -1.92 6.33 -11.97
N ASN A 76 -0.95 5.66 -12.59
CA ASN A 76 -1.21 4.84 -13.76
C ASN A 76 -1.87 3.51 -13.36
N ARG A 77 -3.21 3.43 -13.51
CA ARG A 77 -4.00 2.25 -13.12
C ARG A 77 -3.52 0.95 -13.78
N THR A 78 -3.05 1.01 -15.02
CA THR A 78 -2.58 -0.18 -15.75
C THR A 78 -1.31 -0.77 -15.12
N GLU A 79 -0.40 0.09 -14.67
CA GLU A 79 0.85 -0.31 -14.01
C GLU A 79 0.55 -1.02 -12.67
N ILE A 80 -0.40 -0.49 -11.90
CA ILE A 80 -0.84 -1.07 -10.62
C ILE A 80 -1.42 -2.47 -10.80
N ILE A 81 -2.29 -2.65 -11.79
CA ILE A 81 -2.94 -3.95 -12.04
C ILE A 81 -1.89 -5.02 -12.33
N GLU A 82 -0.86 -4.69 -13.11
CA GLU A 82 0.21 -5.64 -13.43
C GLU A 82 1.11 -5.95 -12.22
N GLU A 83 1.39 -4.98 -11.35
CA GLU A 83 2.10 -5.21 -10.07
C GLU A 83 1.28 -6.11 -9.12
N ILE A 84 -0.03 -5.87 -8.97
CA ILE A 84 -0.92 -6.69 -8.12
C ILE A 84 -1.02 -8.12 -8.65
N LYS A 85 -1.12 -8.33 -9.96
CA LYS A 85 -1.11 -9.67 -10.56
C LYS A 85 0.19 -10.42 -10.28
N ARG A 86 1.34 -9.73 -10.24
CA ARG A 86 2.64 -10.33 -9.89
C ARG A 86 2.69 -10.75 -8.42
N LEU A 87 2.13 -9.92 -7.55
CA LEU A 87 2.05 -10.16 -6.12
C LEU A 87 1.19 -11.38 -5.77
N ASP A 88 0.10 -11.53 -6.50
CA ASP A 88 -0.96 -12.46 -6.18
C ASP A 88 -1.41 -13.21 -7.44
N PRO A 89 -0.57 -14.12 -7.95
CA PRO A 89 -0.89 -14.92 -9.12
C PRO A 89 -2.10 -15.84 -8.92
N GLU A 90 -2.52 -16.08 -7.67
CA GLU A 90 -3.69 -16.92 -7.33
C GLU A 90 -5.00 -16.13 -7.09
N GLY A 91 -4.94 -14.79 -7.03
CA GLY A 91 -6.13 -13.93 -6.95
C GLY A 91 -6.75 -13.76 -5.55
N GLY A 92 -5.95 -13.81 -4.48
CA GLY A 92 -6.28 -13.27 -3.17
C GLY A 92 -6.68 -11.77 -3.17
N LEU A 93 -5.84 -10.85 -3.64
CA LEU A 93 -6.06 -9.40 -3.70
C LEU A 93 -7.00 -9.03 -4.87
N ARG A 94 -8.20 -8.56 -4.55
CA ARG A 94 -9.23 -8.20 -5.54
C ARG A 94 -9.57 -6.72 -5.47
N GLU A 95 -9.78 -6.08 -6.63
CA GLU A 95 -10.28 -4.71 -6.70
C GLU A 95 -11.71 -4.65 -6.11
N THR A 96 -11.95 -3.75 -5.17
CA THR A 96 -13.30 -3.47 -4.64
C THR A 96 -13.92 -2.31 -5.43
N LYS A 97 -15.06 -2.55 -6.12
CA LYS A 97 -15.86 -1.61 -6.96
C LYS A 97 -15.05 -0.58 -7.79
N SER A 98 -15.20 -0.62 -9.13
CA SER A 98 -14.45 0.10 -10.21
C SER A 98 -13.96 1.55 -10.01
N GLU A 99 -14.33 2.25 -8.95
CA GLU A 99 -13.96 3.63 -8.67
C GLU A 99 -13.00 3.78 -7.49
N SER A 100 -12.83 2.75 -6.66
CA SER A 100 -12.12 2.89 -5.37
C SER A 100 -10.60 2.64 -5.44
N MET A 101 -10.05 1.96 -6.47
CA MET A 101 -8.63 1.50 -6.47
C MET A 101 -8.18 0.92 -5.11
N VAL A 102 -9.08 0.16 -4.46
CA VAL A 102 -8.77 -0.57 -3.22
C VAL A 102 -8.64 -2.03 -3.60
N PHE A 103 -7.54 -2.65 -3.17
CA PHE A 103 -7.28 -4.07 -3.34
C PHE A 103 -7.28 -4.73 -1.96
N SER A 104 -8.04 -5.80 -1.78
CA SER A 104 -8.08 -6.54 -0.53
C SER A 104 -8.17 -8.05 -0.72
N THR A 105 -7.57 -8.81 0.20
CA THR A 105 -7.75 -10.27 0.32
C THR A 105 -9.06 -10.64 1.00
N LEU A 106 -9.61 -9.72 1.79
CA LEU A 106 -10.90 -9.85 2.45
C LEU A 106 -11.98 -9.25 1.54
N VAL A 107 -12.87 -10.08 1.00
CA VAL A 107 -14.07 -9.61 0.33
C VAL A 107 -15.19 -9.46 1.38
N LYS A 108 -15.71 -8.22 1.54
CA LYS A 108 -16.82 -7.73 2.43
C LYS A 108 -16.35 -7.20 3.79
N LEU A 109 -16.79 -6.04 4.27
CA LEU A 109 -18.19 -5.60 4.39
C LEU A 109 -18.40 -4.15 3.93
N GLU A 110 -19.43 -3.98 3.11
CA GLU A 110 -20.14 -2.72 2.89
C GLU A 110 -20.75 -2.24 4.22
N HIS A 111 -20.64 -0.95 4.49
CA HIS A 111 -21.63 -0.20 5.26
C HIS A 111 -22.16 0.92 4.38
#